data_AF-A0A3D1IUI6-F1
#
_entry.id   AF-A0A3D1IUI6-F1
#
_cell.length_a   1.000
_cell.length_b   1.000
_cell.length_c   1.000
_cell.angle_alpha   90.00
_cell.angle_beta   90.00
_cell.angle_gamma   90.00
#
_symmetry.space_group_name_H-M   'P 1'
#
loop_
_entity.id
_entity.type
_entity.pdbx_description
1 polymer ?
#
loop_
_entity_poly.entity_id
_entity_poly.type
_entity_poly.pdbx_seq_one_letter_code
_entity_poly.pdbx_strand_id
1 'polypeptide(L)'
;GAQAFSSFDTYMAPYVRKDQLDYPSVKQYIQELIYNLNVPSRWGTQTPFTNLTFDWICPEDLREQVPLIGGVEMPFTYGDLQTEMDMINRAYIEVMMAGDAKGRVFTFPIPTYNITEDFAWHSPNADLLFEMTARYGLPYFQNFINSELKPNMIRSMCCRLQLDLRELLKRGNGLFGSAEQTGSLGVVTINCARLGHLHAGDEVGLLSRLDQLLELGKTSLEIKRKVIQRHMDNGLFPYTKR
;
A
#
# COMPACT_ATOMS: atom_id res chain seq x y z
N GLY A 1 -5.47 -11.27 -3.97
CA GLY A 1 -5.88 -9.90 -4.32
C GLY A 1 -4.67 -9.10 -4.71
N ALA A 2 -4.67 -7.80 -4.43
CA ALA A 2 -3.49 -6.96 -4.54
C ALA A 2 -2.43 -7.31 -3.48
N GLN A 3 -1.18 -6.96 -3.75
CA GLN A 3 -0.09 -6.98 -2.80
C GLN A 3 0.38 -5.53 -2.61
N ALA A 4 0.20 -4.99 -1.41
CA ALA A 4 0.58 -3.62 -1.08
C ALA A 4 1.78 -3.64 -0.15
N PHE A 5 2.74 -2.77 -0.40
CA PHE A 5 3.88 -2.53 0.48
C PHE A 5 3.81 -1.07 0.93
N SER A 6 3.66 -0.86 2.24
CA SER A 6 3.67 0.48 2.83
C SER A 6 5.09 0.97 3.06
N SER A 7 5.27 2.29 3.15
CA SER A 7 6.54 2.89 3.59
C SER A 7 7.76 2.39 2.81
N PHE A 8 7.59 2.21 1.49
CA PHE A 8 8.57 1.52 0.65
C PHE A 8 9.91 2.25 0.63
N ASP A 9 9.88 3.57 0.42
CA ASP A 9 11.07 4.42 0.47
C ASP A 9 11.74 4.38 1.84
N THR A 10 10.98 4.50 2.93
CA THR A 10 11.53 4.43 4.29
C THR A 10 12.16 3.06 4.59
N TYR A 11 11.51 1.95 4.24
CA TYR A 11 12.04 0.61 4.55
C TYR A 11 13.20 0.19 3.64
N MET A 12 13.29 0.72 2.42
CA MET A 12 14.41 0.43 1.52
C MET A 12 15.64 1.32 1.76
N ALA A 13 15.45 2.53 2.30
CA ALA A 13 16.53 3.47 2.56
C ALA A 13 17.71 2.92 3.41
N PRO A 14 17.50 2.08 4.45
CA PRO A 14 18.60 1.48 5.21
C PRO A 14 19.57 0.66 4.36
N TYR A 15 19.07 -0.04 3.33
CA TYR A 15 19.91 -0.87 2.45
C TYR A 15 20.79 0.01 1.56
N VAL A 16 20.24 1.13 1.06
CA VAL A 16 21.00 2.12 0.29
C VAL A 16 22.16 2.67 1.12
N ARG A 17 21.89 3.07 2.38
CA ARG A 17 22.92 3.59 3.30
C ARG A 17 23.96 2.53 3.67
N LYS A 18 23.50 1.34 4.10
CA LYS A 18 24.38 0.26 4.57
C LYS A 18 25.36 -0.19 3.49
N ASP A 19 24.86 -0.38 2.27
CA ASP A 19 25.67 -0.89 1.16
C ASP A 19 26.32 0.26 0.36
N GLN A 20 26.16 1.51 0.80
CA GLN A 20 26.71 2.72 0.18
C GLN A 20 26.41 2.81 -1.32
N LEU A 21 25.16 2.51 -1.68
CA LEU A 21 24.75 2.46 -3.08
C LEU A 21 24.74 3.86 -3.68
N ASP A 22 25.33 3.96 -4.88
CA ASP A 22 25.26 5.18 -5.67
C ASP A 22 23.94 5.28 -6.44
N TYR A 23 23.63 6.48 -6.93
CA TYR A 23 22.38 6.73 -7.64
C TYR A 23 22.17 5.83 -8.88
N PRO A 24 23.18 5.58 -9.75
CA PRO A 24 23.04 4.64 -10.85
C PRO A 24 22.62 3.23 -10.40
N SER A 25 23.21 2.72 -9.32
CA SER A 25 22.84 1.40 -8.77
C SER A 25 21.42 1.39 -8.24
N VAL A 26 21.03 2.40 -7.45
CA VAL A 26 19.65 2.51 -6.94
C VAL A 26 18.64 2.57 -8.08
N LYS A 27 18.92 3.39 -9.11
CA LYS A 27 18.05 3.49 -10.29
C LYS A 27 17.95 2.17 -11.05
N GLN A 28 19.04 1.43 -11.18
CA GLN A 28 19.04 0.11 -11.81
C GLN A 28 18.18 -0.89 -11.04
N TYR A 29 18.32 -0.98 -9.71
CA TYR A 29 17.49 -1.87 -8.90
C TYR A 29 16.00 -1.52 -8.94
N ILE A 30 15.67 -0.23 -8.91
CA ILE A 30 14.28 0.22 -9.07
C ILE A 30 13.74 -0.08 -10.46
N GLN A 31 14.57 0.06 -11.50
CA GLN A 31 14.19 -0.35 -12.86
C GLN A 31 13.90 -1.85 -12.92
N GLU A 32 14.79 -2.70 -12.38
CA GLU A 32 14.59 -4.14 -12.34
C GLU A 32 13.30 -4.52 -11.61
N LEU A 33 13.02 -3.89 -10.47
CA LEU A 33 11.78 -4.08 -9.72
C LEU A 33 10.55 -3.76 -10.59
N ILE A 34 10.50 -2.57 -11.18
CA ILE A 34 9.35 -2.11 -12.00
C ILE A 34 9.16 -3.03 -13.21
N TYR A 35 10.22 -3.35 -13.95
CA TYR A 35 10.14 -4.23 -15.11
C TYR A 35 9.66 -5.63 -14.71
N ASN A 36 10.22 -6.23 -13.66
CA ASN A 36 9.83 -7.55 -13.19
C ASN A 36 8.36 -7.61 -12.75
N LEU A 37 7.85 -6.54 -12.13
CA LEU A 37 6.43 -6.45 -11.75
C LEU A 37 5.48 -6.29 -12.95
N ASN A 38 6.00 -5.95 -14.13
CA ASN A 38 5.24 -5.85 -15.38
C ASN A 38 5.49 -7.02 -16.35
N VAL A 39 6.26 -8.04 -15.95
CA VAL A 39 6.34 -9.30 -16.68
C VAL A 39 5.13 -10.17 -16.32
N PRO A 40 4.30 -10.58 -17.31
CA PRO A 40 3.15 -11.45 -17.05
C PRO A 40 3.60 -12.80 -16.49
N SER A 41 3.16 -13.09 -15.27
CA SER A 41 3.53 -14.32 -14.55
C SER A 41 2.32 -15.06 -13.97
N ARG A 42 1.12 -14.46 -14.00
CA ARG A 42 -0.12 -15.07 -13.54
C ARG A 42 -0.91 -15.67 -14.70
N TRP A 43 -1.76 -16.64 -14.37
CA TRP A 43 -2.72 -17.24 -15.29
C TRP A 43 -3.51 -16.16 -16.04
N GLY A 44 -3.66 -16.32 -17.35
CA GLY A 44 -4.30 -15.32 -18.21
C GLY A 44 -3.40 -14.16 -18.63
N THR A 45 -2.08 -14.36 -18.64
CA THR A 45 -1.08 -13.34 -19.04
C THR A 45 -1.22 -12.03 -18.27
N GLN A 46 -1.53 -12.13 -16.98
CA GLN A 46 -1.67 -10.99 -16.08
C GLN A 46 -0.41 -10.81 -15.24
N THR A 47 -0.09 -9.55 -14.95
CA THR A 47 0.93 -9.15 -14.00
C THR A 47 0.38 -9.18 -12.57
N PRO A 48 1.23 -9.29 -11.55
CA PRO A 48 0.79 -9.18 -10.17
C PRO A 48 0.27 -7.76 -9.89
N PHE A 49 -0.96 -7.68 -9.38
CA PHE A 49 -1.51 -6.41 -8.90
C PHE A 49 -0.71 -5.96 -7.67
N THR A 50 0.12 -4.92 -7.82
CA THR A 50 1.00 -4.41 -6.77
C THR A 50 0.80 -2.92 -6.52
N ASN A 51 0.97 -2.48 -5.28
CA ASN A 51 0.94 -1.08 -4.87
C ASN A 51 2.15 -0.80 -3.97
N LEU A 52 2.84 0.32 -4.22
CA LEU A 52 3.86 0.84 -3.32
C LEU A 52 3.36 2.18 -2.76
N THR A 53 3.40 2.31 -1.44
CA THR A 53 3.18 3.59 -0.76
C THR A 53 4.52 4.20 -0.37
N PHE A 54 4.68 5.47 -0.70
CA PHE A 54 5.87 6.27 -0.41
C PHE A 54 5.52 7.29 0.67
N ASP A 55 6.31 7.31 1.74
CA ASP A 55 6.09 8.23 2.85
C ASP A 55 6.54 9.66 2.51
N TRP A 56 7.49 9.81 1.57
CA TRP A 56 8.12 11.08 1.16
C TRP A 56 8.99 11.70 2.24
N ILE A 57 8.45 11.87 3.44
CA ILE A 57 9.16 12.24 4.66
C ILE A 57 9.08 11.09 5.65
N CYS A 58 10.18 10.80 6.36
CA CYS A 58 10.20 9.73 7.35
C CYS A 58 9.10 9.94 8.42
N PRO A 59 8.16 8.98 8.57
CA PRO A 59 7.01 9.15 9.43
C PRO A 59 7.43 9.10 10.91
N GLU A 60 6.69 9.82 11.75
CA GLU A 60 7.03 10.03 13.18
C GLU A 60 7.18 8.70 13.95
N ASP A 61 6.35 7.71 13.66
CA ASP A 61 6.36 6.40 14.32
C ASP A 61 7.58 5.55 13.98
N LEU A 62 8.22 5.78 12.83
CA LEU A 62 9.43 5.05 12.41
C LEU A 62 10.72 5.83 12.73
N ARG A 63 10.63 7.16 12.86
CA ARG A 63 11.80 8.06 12.93
C ARG A 63 12.87 7.64 13.93
N GLU A 64 12.48 7.27 15.14
CA GLU A 64 13.41 6.87 16.22
C GLU A 64 13.78 5.39 16.19
N GLN A 65 13.15 4.58 15.34
CA GLN A 65 13.43 3.16 15.26
C GLN A 65 14.75 2.89 14.54
N VAL A 66 15.47 1.89 15.01
CA VAL A 66 16.70 1.40 14.41
C VAL A 66 16.37 0.28 13.41
N PRO A 67 16.76 0.39 12.13
CA PRO A 67 16.57 -0.69 11.17
C PRO A 67 17.36 -1.94 11.56
N LEU A 68 16.77 -3.12 11.38
CA LEU A 68 17.46 -4.40 11.48
C LEU A 68 17.66 -5.00 10.08
N ILE A 69 18.92 -5.24 9.70
CA ILE A 69 19.27 -5.89 8.43
C ILE A 69 19.97 -7.20 8.74
N GLY A 70 19.38 -8.32 8.29
CA GLY A 70 19.94 -9.65 8.55
C GLY A 70 20.05 -10.01 10.04
N GLY A 71 19.18 -9.44 10.89
CA GLY A 71 19.21 -9.62 12.35
C GLY A 71 20.22 -8.73 13.08
N VAL A 72 20.89 -7.82 12.38
CA VAL A 72 21.86 -6.88 12.95
C VAL A 72 21.25 -5.48 12.99
N GLU A 73 21.30 -4.83 14.15
CA GLU A 73 20.91 -3.42 14.31
C GLU A 73 21.88 -2.50 13.57
N MET A 74 21.33 -1.52 12.85
CA MET A 74 22.12 -0.54 12.12
C MET A 74 22.59 0.61 13.04
N PRO A 75 23.73 1.26 12.73
CA PRO A 75 24.26 2.36 13.55
C PRO A 75 23.57 3.71 13.27
N PHE A 76 22.32 3.68 12.81
CA PHE A 76 21.51 4.85 12.44
C PHE A 76 20.03 4.54 12.62
N THR A 77 19.20 5.57 12.70
CA THR A 77 17.73 5.46 12.78
C THR A 77 17.09 5.71 11.42
N TYR A 78 15.81 5.39 11.25
CA TYR A 78 15.10 5.74 10.02
C TYR A 78 15.04 7.26 9.78
N GLY A 79 15.02 8.07 10.84
CA GLY A 79 15.04 9.52 10.75
C GLY A 79 16.31 10.09 10.10
N ASP A 80 17.40 9.34 10.09
CA ASP A 80 18.68 9.75 9.52
C ASP A 80 18.79 9.49 8.00
N LEU A 81 17.73 8.96 7.37
CA LEU A 81 17.78 8.36 6.03
C LEU A 81 17.02 9.15 4.94
N GLN A 82 16.74 10.43 5.18
CA GLN A 82 16.00 11.25 4.21
C GLN A 82 16.71 11.33 2.85
N THR A 83 18.05 11.41 2.83
CA THR A 83 18.82 11.45 1.57
C THR A 83 18.64 10.19 0.73
N GLU A 84 18.58 9.02 1.36
CA GLU A 84 18.35 7.74 0.68
C GLU A 84 16.88 7.61 0.24
N MET A 85 15.94 8.06 1.07
CA MET A 85 14.53 8.13 0.68
C MET A 85 14.34 9.03 -0.56
N ASP A 86 14.97 10.20 -0.59
CA ASP A 86 14.94 11.12 -1.73
C ASP A 86 15.55 10.47 -2.99
N MET A 87 16.63 9.71 -2.83
CA MET A 87 17.29 8.97 -3.90
C MET A 87 16.37 7.89 -4.51
N ILE A 88 15.67 7.13 -3.66
CA ILE A 88 14.72 6.10 -4.07
C ILE A 88 13.52 6.73 -4.80
N ASN A 89 12.94 7.80 -4.24
CA ASN A 89 11.82 8.53 -4.84
C ASN A 89 12.19 9.06 -6.23
N ARG A 90 13.36 9.70 -6.36
CA ARG A 90 13.87 10.18 -7.65
C ARG A 90 14.02 9.06 -8.66
N ALA A 91 14.68 7.97 -8.28
CA ALA A 91 14.91 6.81 -9.14
C ALA A 91 13.58 6.22 -9.64
N TYR A 92 12.61 6.07 -8.73
CA TYR A 92 11.29 5.52 -9.04
C TYR A 92 10.53 6.40 -10.04
N ILE A 93 10.46 7.70 -9.77
CA ILE A 93 9.75 8.65 -10.66
C ILE A 93 10.42 8.67 -12.04
N GLU A 94 11.74 8.78 -12.12
CA GLU A 94 12.46 8.80 -13.40
C GLU A 94 12.22 7.51 -14.22
N VAL A 95 12.19 6.33 -13.60
CA VAL A 95 11.90 5.07 -14.30
C VAL A 95 10.44 5.02 -14.78
N MET A 96 9.48 5.41 -13.93
CA MET A 96 8.07 5.44 -14.29
C MET A 96 7.80 6.42 -15.44
N MET A 97 8.48 7.57 -15.45
CA MET A 97 8.38 8.56 -16.53
C MET A 97 9.06 8.15 -17.83
N ALA A 98 10.16 7.39 -17.75
CA ALA A 98 10.84 6.85 -18.92
C ALA A 98 9.97 5.80 -19.64
N GLY A 99 9.23 4.98 -18.87
CA GLY A 99 8.35 3.95 -19.39
C GLY A 99 9.08 2.71 -19.92
N ASP A 100 8.33 1.85 -20.61
CA ASP A 100 8.85 0.64 -21.25
C ASP A 100 9.78 0.98 -22.44
N ALA A 101 10.28 -0.05 -23.13
CA ALA A 101 11.13 0.13 -24.31
C ALA A 101 10.49 0.97 -25.45
N LYS A 102 9.19 1.24 -25.40
CA LYS A 102 8.46 2.13 -26.33
C LYS A 102 7.97 3.42 -25.67
N GLY A 103 8.43 3.73 -24.46
CA GLY A 103 8.03 4.90 -23.68
C GLY A 103 6.61 4.84 -23.11
N ARG A 104 6.01 3.63 -23.04
CA ARG A 104 4.66 3.45 -22.48
C ARG A 104 4.75 3.34 -20.96
N VAL A 105 3.79 3.95 -20.28
CA VAL A 105 3.72 3.93 -18.82
C VAL A 105 3.53 2.50 -18.29
N PHE A 106 4.16 2.20 -17.18
CA PHE A 106 3.94 0.94 -16.46
C PHE A 106 2.60 0.96 -15.72
N THR A 107 1.92 -0.18 -15.70
CA THR A 107 0.67 -0.32 -14.93
C THR A 107 0.95 -0.58 -13.46
N PHE A 108 2.05 -1.27 -13.16
CA PHE A 108 2.45 -1.65 -11.80
C PHE A 108 3.90 -1.27 -11.48
N PRO A 109 4.28 -1.19 -10.20
CA PRO A 109 3.34 -1.07 -9.09
C PRO A 109 2.60 0.26 -9.17
N ILE A 110 1.37 0.30 -8.65
CA ILE A 110 0.63 1.55 -8.51
C ILE A 110 1.33 2.38 -7.43
N PRO A 111 1.84 3.57 -7.75
CA PRO A 111 2.45 4.43 -6.76
C PRO A 111 1.38 5.21 -5.99
N THR A 112 1.53 5.27 -4.67
CA THR A 112 0.74 6.12 -3.78
C THR A 112 1.70 6.96 -2.94
N TYR A 113 1.56 8.29 -2.98
CA TYR A 113 2.40 9.21 -2.22
C TYR A 113 1.61 9.85 -1.09
N ASN A 114 2.20 9.87 0.10
CA ASN A 114 1.62 10.54 1.25
C ASN A 114 1.84 12.06 1.13
N ILE A 115 0.77 12.83 1.34
CA ILE A 115 0.82 14.30 1.40
C ILE A 115 0.54 14.71 2.85
N THR A 116 1.58 15.15 3.53
CA THR A 116 1.59 15.58 4.94
C THR A 116 1.83 17.09 5.03
N GLU A 117 1.68 17.67 6.23
CA GLU A 117 1.89 19.12 6.44
C GLU A 117 3.33 19.56 6.12
N ASP A 118 4.31 18.66 6.32
CA ASP A 118 5.73 18.84 6.05
C ASP A 118 6.16 18.40 4.64
N PHE A 119 5.20 18.14 3.74
CA PHE A 119 5.51 17.79 2.36
C PHE A 119 6.34 18.88 1.66
N ALA A 120 7.49 18.51 1.12
CA ALA A 120 8.41 19.43 0.45
C ALA A 120 7.92 19.83 -0.96
N TRP A 121 6.93 20.73 -1.02
CA TRP A 121 6.27 21.20 -2.25
C TRP A 121 7.21 21.78 -3.32
N HIS A 122 8.36 22.32 -2.89
CA HIS A 122 9.33 22.97 -3.76
C HIS A 122 10.68 22.26 -3.64
N SER A 123 10.80 21.12 -4.31
CA SER A 123 12.03 20.33 -4.38
C SER A 123 12.19 19.74 -5.79
N PRO A 124 13.42 19.42 -6.22
CA PRO A 124 13.63 18.75 -7.51
C PRO A 124 12.82 17.46 -7.65
N ASN A 125 12.62 16.71 -6.56
CA ASN A 125 11.79 15.51 -6.57
C ASN A 125 10.30 15.84 -6.70
N ALA A 126 9.81 16.90 -6.05
CA ALA A 126 8.42 17.34 -6.20
C ALA A 126 8.12 17.77 -7.65
N ASP A 127 9.05 18.48 -8.29
CA ASP A 127 8.92 18.86 -9.70
C ASP A 127 8.76 17.62 -10.59
N LEU A 128 9.60 16.59 -10.39
CA LEU A 128 9.50 15.30 -11.09
C LEU A 128 8.17 14.58 -10.80
N LEU A 129 7.73 14.57 -9.55
CA LEU A 129 6.48 13.92 -9.12
C LEU A 129 5.27 14.55 -9.82
N PHE A 130 5.21 15.89 -9.87
CA PHE A 130 4.12 16.61 -10.53
C PHE A 130 4.23 16.54 -12.07
N GLU A 131 5.44 16.46 -12.64
CA GLU A 131 5.63 16.18 -14.06
C GLU A 131 5.04 14.80 -14.44
N MET A 132 5.38 13.76 -13.67
CA MET A 132 4.81 12.41 -13.84
C MET A 132 3.28 12.45 -13.74
N THR A 133 2.75 13.22 -12.80
CA THR A 133 1.30 13.42 -12.59
C THR A 133 0.65 14.06 -13.80
N ALA A 134 1.21 15.17 -14.30
CA ALA A 134 0.70 15.88 -15.46
C ALA A 134 0.71 15.00 -16.72
N ARG A 135 1.74 14.14 -16.85
CA ARG A 135 1.93 13.30 -18.04
C ARG A 135 1.03 12.07 -18.08
N TYR A 136 0.81 11.43 -16.93
CA TYR A 136 0.18 10.10 -16.88
C TYR A 136 -1.01 9.98 -15.94
N GLY A 137 -1.35 11.01 -15.16
CA GLY A 137 -2.40 10.93 -14.14
C GLY A 137 -2.04 10.00 -12.97
N LEU A 138 -0.74 9.74 -12.78
CA LEU A 138 -0.15 8.96 -11.68
C LEU A 138 0.85 9.85 -10.93
N PRO A 139 0.97 9.77 -9.60
CA PRO A 139 0.50 8.69 -8.74
C PRO A 139 -0.86 8.98 -8.09
N TYR A 140 -1.34 8.06 -7.24
CA TYR A 140 -2.34 8.41 -6.24
C TYR A 140 -1.72 9.24 -5.12
N PHE A 141 -2.49 10.18 -4.59
CA PHE A 141 -2.10 10.97 -3.43
C PHE A 141 -2.97 10.63 -2.23
N GLN A 142 -2.34 10.23 -1.13
CA GLN A 142 -2.99 10.04 0.15
C GLN A 142 -2.86 11.33 0.96
N ASN A 143 -3.94 12.13 0.97
CA ASN A 143 -3.95 13.43 1.62
C ASN A 143 -4.22 13.32 3.13
N PHE A 144 -3.23 13.70 3.94
CA PHE A 144 -3.34 13.76 5.40
C PHE A 144 -3.58 15.18 5.94
N ILE A 145 -3.30 16.24 5.16
CA ILE A 145 -3.41 17.64 5.59
C ILE A 145 -4.84 18.00 6.01
N ASN A 146 -5.83 17.57 5.22
CA ASN A 146 -7.25 17.90 5.47
C ASN A 146 -8.02 16.72 6.07
N SER A 147 -7.34 15.84 6.80
CA SER A 147 -7.95 14.65 7.40
C SER A 147 -7.58 14.54 8.88
N GLU A 148 -8.45 13.97 9.70
CA GLU A 148 -8.10 13.60 11.08
C GLU A 148 -7.12 12.41 11.15
N LEU A 149 -6.68 11.91 10.00
CA LEU A 149 -5.87 10.73 9.84
C LEU A 149 -4.41 11.13 9.81
N LYS A 150 -3.57 10.38 10.50
CA LYS A 150 -2.11 10.50 10.42
C LYS A 150 -1.52 9.34 9.61
N PRO A 151 -0.34 9.48 8.99
CA PRO A 151 0.31 8.39 8.23
C PRO A 151 0.42 7.07 8.99
N ASN A 152 0.66 7.12 10.30
CA ASN A 152 0.75 5.96 11.17
C ASN A 152 -0.61 5.33 11.55
N MET A 153 -1.74 5.94 11.18
CA MET A 153 -3.10 5.48 11.51
C MET A 153 -3.76 4.68 10.40
N ILE A 154 -3.24 4.73 9.17
CA ILE A 154 -3.82 4.02 8.01
C ILE A 154 -2.72 3.47 7.13
N ARG A 155 -2.88 2.21 6.72
CA ARG A 155 -2.17 1.65 5.58
C ARG A 155 -3.13 1.40 4.42
N SER A 156 -2.73 1.83 3.22
CA SER A 156 -3.51 1.65 2.00
C SER A 156 -3.29 0.24 1.46
N MET A 157 -4.25 -0.66 1.68
CA MET A 157 -4.19 -2.06 1.23
C MET A 157 -4.64 -2.20 -0.24
N CYS A 158 -4.14 -1.29 -1.09
CA CYS A 158 -4.51 -1.15 -2.51
C CYS A 158 -5.99 -0.79 -2.74
N CYS A 159 -6.36 -0.41 -3.98
CA CYS A 159 -7.72 -0.20 -4.49
C CYS A 159 -8.73 0.42 -3.48
N ARG A 160 -8.27 1.40 -2.68
CA ARG A 160 -9.08 2.14 -1.70
C ARG A 160 -9.57 1.34 -0.48
N LEU A 161 -9.03 0.15 -0.20
CA LEU A 161 -9.25 -0.51 1.08
C LEU A 161 -8.37 0.15 2.14
N GLN A 162 -8.99 0.92 3.03
CA GLN A 162 -8.34 1.56 4.16
C GLN A 162 -8.67 0.80 5.43
N LEU A 163 -7.63 0.37 6.14
CA LEU A 163 -7.75 -0.20 7.47
C LEU A 163 -7.56 0.90 8.50
N ASP A 164 -8.55 1.10 9.37
CA ASP A 164 -8.38 1.95 10.55
C ASP A 164 -7.59 1.19 11.61
N LEU A 165 -6.34 1.60 11.81
CA LEU A 165 -5.44 0.93 12.75
C LEU A 165 -5.86 1.15 14.22
N ARG A 166 -6.69 2.16 14.52
CA ARG A 166 -7.19 2.41 15.89
C ARG A 166 -8.06 1.25 16.40
N GLU A 167 -8.78 0.59 15.51
CA GLU A 167 -9.59 -0.59 15.86
C GLU A 167 -8.76 -1.89 15.91
N LEU A 168 -7.62 -1.94 15.22
CA LEU A 168 -6.69 -3.09 15.27
C LEU A 168 -5.76 -3.05 16.49
N LEU A 169 -5.35 -1.86 16.94
CA LEU A 169 -4.52 -1.66 18.14
C LEU A 169 -5.18 -2.24 19.41
N LYS A 170 -6.51 -2.37 19.45
CA LYS A 170 -7.25 -3.02 20.56
C LYS A 170 -6.96 -4.52 20.71
N ARG A 171 -6.26 -5.17 19.76
CA ARG A 171 -6.00 -6.63 19.75
C ARG A 171 -4.58 -7.10 20.10
N GLY A 172 -3.73 -6.23 20.66
CA GLY A 172 -2.44 -6.61 21.24
C GLY A 172 -1.29 -6.67 20.23
N ASN A 173 -0.23 -5.89 20.48
CA ASN A 173 0.94 -5.76 19.60
C ASN A 173 2.06 -6.74 19.96
N GLY A 174 2.69 -7.31 18.93
CA GLY A 174 4.06 -7.83 18.97
C GLY A 174 5.05 -6.80 18.40
N LEU A 175 6.33 -7.19 18.27
CA LEU A 175 7.45 -6.33 17.83
C LEU A 175 7.32 -5.73 16.42
N PHE A 176 6.34 -6.20 15.63
CA PHE A 176 6.01 -5.69 14.31
C PHE A 176 4.59 -5.11 14.35
N GLY A 177 4.41 -3.87 13.86
CA GLY A 177 3.10 -3.23 13.79
C GLY A 177 2.09 -4.11 13.06
N SER A 178 0.96 -4.42 13.70
CA SER A 178 -0.11 -5.27 13.13
C SER A 178 -0.68 -4.75 11.80
N ALA A 179 -0.43 -3.49 11.48
CA ALA A 179 -0.83 -2.81 10.25
C ALA A 179 -0.31 -3.49 8.97
N GLU A 180 0.99 -3.83 8.93
CA GLU A 180 1.65 -4.36 7.71
C GLU A 180 1.27 -5.83 7.40
N GLN A 181 0.56 -6.49 8.31
CA GLN A 181 0.15 -7.90 8.19
C GLN A 181 -1.38 -8.08 8.17
N THR A 182 -2.13 -7.00 7.97
CA THR A 182 -3.60 -7.06 7.94
C THR A 182 -4.11 -6.96 6.51
N GLY A 183 -5.17 -7.70 6.19
CA GLY A 183 -5.82 -7.64 4.88
C GLY A 183 -7.30 -8.02 4.96
N SER A 184 -7.98 -8.06 3.82
CA SER A 184 -9.38 -8.48 3.75
C SER A 184 -9.50 -9.96 3.34
N LEU A 185 -10.28 -10.72 4.12
CA LEU A 185 -10.62 -12.12 3.80
C LEU A 185 -11.63 -12.23 2.65
N GLY A 186 -12.37 -11.16 2.36
CA GLY A 186 -13.40 -11.15 1.32
C GLY A 186 -14.20 -9.85 1.28
N VAL A 187 -14.90 -9.65 0.17
CA VAL A 187 -15.78 -8.49 -0.05
C VAL A 187 -17.14 -9.01 -0.53
N VAL A 188 -18.21 -8.47 0.03
CA VAL A 188 -19.59 -8.65 -0.45
C VAL A 188 -20.09 -7.28 -0.89
N THR A 189 -20.54 -7.17 -2.14
CA THR A 189 -21.05 -5.92 -2.71
C THR A 189 -22.56 -6.00 -2.83
N ILE A 190 -23.26 -5.00 -2.28
CA ILE A 190 -24.71 -4.88 -2.40
C ILE A 190 -25.06 -4.09 -3.66
N ASN A 191 -25.97 -4.64 -4.48
CA ASN A 191 -26.47 -3.95 -5.66
C ASN A 191 -27.57 -2.95 -5.27
N CYS A 192 -27.16 -1.74 -4.90
CA CYS A 192 -28.08 -0.67 -4.49
C CYS A 192 -29.03 -0.24 -5.61
N ALA A 193 -28.61 -0.29 -6.88
CA ALA A 193 -29.48 0.05 -8.01
C ALA A 193 -30.66 -0.92 -8.11
N ARG A 194 -30.42 -2.22 -7.90
CA ARG A 194 -31.51 -3.21 -7.86
C ARG A 194 -32.41 -3.03 -6.64
N LEU A 195 -31.87 -2.67 -5.48
CA LEU A 195 -32.68 -2.34 -4.30
C LEU A 195 -33.62 -1.15 -4.60
N GLY A 196 -33.08 -0.06 -5.13
CA GLY A 196 -33.88 1.12 -5.48
C GLY A 196 -34.94 0.83 -6.55
N HIS A 197 -34.62 -0.02 -7.53
CA HIS A 197 -35.59 -0.42 -8.56
C HIS A 197 -36.74 -1.26 -8.00
N LEU A 198 -36.46 -2.21 -7.10
CA LEU A 198 -37.48 -3.11 -6.55
C LEU A 198 -38.35 -2.47 -5.47
N HIS A 199 -37.82 -1.48 -4.76
CA HIS A 199 -38.50 -0.79 -3.65
C HIS A 199 -38.75 0.69 -3.99
N ALA A 200 -39.13 0.97 -5.24
CA ALA A 200 -39.37 2.33 -5.71
C ALA A 200 -40.52 2.99 -4.91
N GLY A 201 -40.20 4.09 -4.23
CA GLY A 201 -41.16 4.81 -3.37
C GLY A 201 -41.43 4.16 -2.01
N ASP A 202 -40.77 3.04 -1.69
CA ASP A 202 -40.91 2.31 -0.42
C ASP A 202 -39.56 2.27 0.31
N GLU A 203 -39.22 3.36 1.00
CA GLU A 203 -37.96 3.47 1.74
C GLU A 203 -37.86 2.45 2.89
N VAL A 204 -38.98 2.20 3.59
CA VAL A 204 -39.00 1.26 4.73
C VAL A 204 -38.74 -0.17 4.25
N GLY A 205 -39.39 -0.58 3.15
CA GLY A 205 -39.15 -1.90 2.54
C GLY A 205 -37.73 -2.02 1.98
N LEU A 206 -37.18 -0.95 1.40
CA LEU A 206 -35.80 -0.91 0.92
C LEU A 206 -34.81 -1.16 2.06
N LEU A 207 -34.93 -0.43 3.17
CA LEU A 207 -34.05 -0.56 4.33
C LEU A 207 -34.17 -1.95 4.98
N SER A 208 -35.40 -2.46 5.13
CA SER A 208 -35.63 -3.81 5.63
C SER A 208 -34.97 -4.88 4.73
N ARG A 209 -35.04 -4.71 3.41
CA ARG A 209 -34.36 -5.61 2.48
C ARG A 209 -32.84 -5.48 2.54
N LEU A 210 -32.33 -4.27 2.71
CA LEU A 210 -30.91 -4.03 2.90
C LEU A 210 -30.39 -4.76 4.14
N ASP A 211 -31.08 -4.66 5.29
CA ASP A 211 -30.70 -5.36 6.52
C ASP A 211 -30.58 -6.88 6.31
N GLN A 212 -31.54 -7.48 5.61
CA GLN A 212 -31.49 -8.90 5.27
C GLN A 212 -30.26 -9.26 4.41
N LEU A 213 -29.95 -8.43 3.41
CA LEU A 213 -28.79 -8.66 2.55
C LEU A 213 -27.48 -8.47 3.30
N LEU A 214 -27.41 -7.52 4.23
CA LEU A 214 -26.24 -7.30 5.08
C LEU A 214 -26.00 -8.49 6.01
N GLU A 215 -27.04 -9.04 6.64
CA GLU A 215 -26.90 -10.23 7.49
C GLU A 215 -26.47 -11.48 6.69
N LEU A 216 -26.98 -11.64 5.47
CA LEU A 216 -26.51 -12.69 4.55
C LEU A 216 -25.04 -12.49 4.17
N GLY A 217 -24.64 -11.25 3.86
CA GLY A 217 -23.26 -10.90 3.55
C GLY A 217 -22.30 -11.22 4.70
N LYS A 218 -22.66 -10.81 5.92
CA LYS A 218 -21.94 -11.15 7.15
C LYS A 218 -21.83 -12.66 7.33
N THR A 219 -22.94 -13.40 7.21
CA THR A 219 -22.94 -14.86 7.35
C THR A 219 -22.00 -15.53 6.36
N SER A 220 -22.02 -15.10 5.09
CA SER A 220 -21.12 -15.59 4.05
C SER A 220 -19.64 -15.35 4.39
N LEU A 221 -19.30 -14.14 4.83
CA LEU A 221 -17.93 -13.78 5.22
C LEU A 221 -17.47 -14.56 6.45
N GLU A 222 -18.35 -14.79 7.43
CA GLU A 222 -18.07 -15.57 8.63
C GLU A 222 -17.81 -17.05 8.33
N ILE A 223 -18.59 -17.64 7.41
CA ILE A 223 -18.35 -19.00 6.91
C ILE A 223 -16.97 -19.07 6.24
N LYS A 224 -16.65 -18.11 5.36
CA LYS A 224 -15.36 -18.05 4.68
C LYS A 224 -14.20 -17.92 5.68
N ARG A 225 -14.35 -17.05 6.69
CA ARG A 225 -13.35 -16.86 7.76
C ARG A 225 -13.05 -18.17 8.47
N LYS A 226 -14.07 -18.93 8.88
CA LYS A 226 -13.90 -20.24 9.55
C LYS A 226 -13.15 -21.25 8.67
N VAL A 227 -13.45 -21.28 7.37
CA VAL A 227 -12.77 -22.16 6.41
C VAL A 227 -11.30 -21.78 6.26
N ILE A 228 -11.00 -20.49 6.10
CA ILE A 228 -9.63 -19.98 6.00
C ILE A 228 -8.85 -20.32 7.28
N GLN A 229 -9.44 -20.09 8.46
CA GLN A 229 -8.81 -20.40 9.74
C GLN A 229 -8.42 -21.88 9.83
N ARG A 230 -9.34 -22.81 9.50
CA ARG A 230 -9.05 -24.25 9.48
C ARG A 230 -7.87 -24.58 8.57
N HIS A 231 -7.77 -23.93 7.41
CA HIS A 231 -6.66 -24.15 6.49
C HIS A 231 -5.34 -23.54 7.00
N MET A 232 -5.39 -22.41 7.71
CA MET A 232 -4.22 -21.83 8.39
C MET A 232 -3.72 -22.77 9.49
N ASP A 233 -4.62 -23.28 10.33
CA ASP A 233 -4.31 -24.22 11.41
C ASP A 233 -3.69 -25.52 10.87
N ASN A 234 -4.12 -25.95 9.67
CA ASN A 234 -3.57 -27.11 8.96
C ASN A 234 -2.26 -26.80 8.18
N GLY A 235 -1.69 -25.61 8.31
CA GLY A 235 -0.40 -25.25 7.71
C GLY A 235 -0.45 -24.94 6.21
N LEU A 236 -1.62 -24.72 5.62
CA LEU A 236 -1.75 -24.40 4.18
C LEU A 236 -1.43 -22.94 3.84
N PHE A 237 -1.19 -22.10 4.87
CA PHE A 237 -0.80 -20.69 4.73
C PHE A 237 0.52 -20.43 5.45
N PRO A 238 1.67 -20.90 4.92
CA PRO A 238 2.95 -20.86 5.62
C PRO A 238 3.40 -19.44 6.00
N TYR A 239 3.10 -18.44 5.17
CA TYR A 239 3.43 -17.04 5.41
C TYR A 239 2.61 -16.37 6.52
N THR A 240 1.63 -17.06 7.09
CA THR A 240 0.82 -16.54 8.22
C THR A 240 1.27 -17.06 9.58
N LYS A 241 2.27 -17.96 9.60
CA LYS A 241 2.80 -18.53 10.84
C LYS A 241 3.61 -17.46 11.58
N ARG A 242 3.30 -17.28 12.86
CA ARG A 242 4.01 -16.39 13.80
C ARG A 242 4.96 -17.21 14.66
#